data_AF-A0A0D3G2Q0-F1
#
_entry.id   AF-A0A0D3G2Q0-F1
#
_cell.length_a   1.000
_cell.length_b   1.000
_cell.length_c   1.000
_cell.angle_alpha   90.00
_cell.angle_beta   90.00
_cell.angle_gamma   90.00
#
_symmetry.space_group_name_H-M   'P 1'
#
loop_
_entity.id
_entity.type
_entity.pdbx_description
1 polymer ?
#
loop_
_entity_poly.entity_id
_entity_poly.type
_entity_poly.pdbx_seq_one_letter_code
_entity_poly.pdbx_strand_id
1 'polypeptide(L)'
;MGSSSDTACTVATAPPSPTPTSPPPQLAATTVVLSPCAACKILRRRCVDRCVLAPYFPPTEPHKFTTAHRVFGASNIIKLLQASSYS
;
A
#
# COMPACT_ATOMS: atom_id res chain seq x y z
N MET A 1 -40.24 -41.89 -42.19
CA MET A 1 -39.15 -40.90 -42.12
C MET A 1 -39.04 -40.47 -40.66
N GLY A 2 -38.23 -41.03 -39.77
CA GLY A 2 -36.91 -41.66 -39.91
C GLY A 2 -35.85 -40.76 -39.26
N SER A 3 -35.46 -41.10 -38.03
CA SER A 3 -34.20 -40.75 -37.31
C SER A 3 -34.01 -39.28 -36.88
N SER A 4 -33.52 -38.92 -35.70
CA SER A 4 -32.36 -39.41 -34.92
C SER A 4 -32.51 -38.98 -33.44
N SER A 5 -32.38 -39.86 -32.45
CA SER A 5 -31.17 -40.29 -31.72
C SER A 5 -30.69 -39.35 -30.60
N ASP A 6 -30.97 -39.79 -29.37
CA ASP A 6 -30.16 -39.86 -28.13
C ASP A 6 -29.00 -38.87 -27.88
N THR A 7 -28.97 -38.25 -26.70
CA THR A 7 -27.97 -38.53 -25.65
C THR A 7 -28.16 -37.54 -24.50
N ALA A 8 -28.53 -38.09 -23.33
CA ALA A 8 -28.44 -37.39 -22.06
C ALA A 8 -26.99 -37.40 -21.57
N CYS A 9 -26.47 -36.24 -21.16
CA CYS A 9 -25.32 -36.14 -20.25
C CYS A 9 -25.61 -35.06 -19.21
N THR A 10 -26.19 -35.50 -18.10
CA THR A 10 -26.06 -34.85 -16.80
C THR A 10 -24.58 -34.68 -16.48
N VAL A 11 -24.15 -33.45 -16.21
CA VAL A 11 -22.87 -33.21 -15.53
C VAL A 11 -23.13 -32.42 -14.26
N ALA A 12 -22.54 -32.97 -13.21
CA ALA A 12 -22.72 -32.72 -11.80
C ALA A 12 -22.38 -31.29 -11.36
N THR A 13 -23.19 -30.83 -10.40
CA THR A 13 -22.79 -30.36 -9.07
C THR A 13 -21.33 -29.99 -8.88
N ALA A 14 -21.07 -28.69 -8.69
CA ALA A 14 -20.28 -28.22 -7.55
C ALA A 14 -20.51 -26.71 -7.32
N PRO A 15 -20.93 -26.28 -6.13
CA PRO A 15 -20.86 -24.88 -5.75
C PRO A 15 -19.44 -24.53 -5.28
N PRO A 16 -18.92 -23.35 -5.63
CA PRO A 16 -17.91 -22.72 -4.80
C PRO A 16 -18.57 -21.57 -4.03
N SER A 17 -18.81 -21.79 -2.74
CA SER A 17 -18.68 -20.71 -1.76
C SER A 17 -17.31 -20.87 -1.11
N PRO A 18 -16.51 -19.81 -1.02
CA PRO A 18 -16.58 -19.04 0.21
C PRO A 18 -16.53 -17.52 0.01
N THR A 19 -17.30 -16.85 0.87
CA THR A 19 -17.18 -15.47 1.39
C THR A 19 -15.95 -14.63 0.98
N PRO A 20 -16.11 -13.34 0.60
CA PRO A 20 -15.03 -12.38 0.75
C PRO A 20 -14.87 -12.11 2.26
N THR A 21 -14.02 -12.90 2.91
CA THR A 21 -13.53 -12.59 4.25
C THR A 21 -12.66 -11.35 4.10
N SER A 22 -13.24 -10.17 4.33
CA SER A 22 -12.48 -8.94 4.49
C SER A 22 -11.40 -9.18 5.53
N PRO A 23 -10.10 -9.14 5.20
CA PRO A 23 -9.10 -9.06 6.25
C PRO A 23 -9.38 -7.75 7.02
N PRO A 24 -9.21 -7.70 8.36
CA PRO A 24 -9.03 -6.42 9.03
C PRO A 24 -7.88 -5.67 8.35
N PRO A 25 -7.73 -4.34 8.49
CA PRO A 25 -6.58 -3.62 7.95
C PRO A 25 -5.34 -4.08 8.72
N GLN A 26 -4.82 -5.24 8.36
CA GLN A 26 -3.58 -5.77 8.85
C GLN A 26 -2.53 -4.92 8.18
N LEU A 27 -1.92 -4.06 9.00
CA LEU A 27 -0.52 -3.68 8.94
C LEU A 27 0.17 -4.31 7.73
N ALA A 28 0.10 -3.63 6.58
CA ALA A 28 0.90 -3.97 5.42
C ALA A 28 2.35 -3.52 5.68
N ALA A 29 2.94 -4.05 6.74
CA ALA A 29 4.36 -4.26 6.82
C ALA A 29 4.68 -5.50 6.01
N THR A 30 5.86 -5.51 5.37
CA THR A 30 6.47 -6.65 4.67
C THR A 30 5.91 -7.02 3.29
N THR A 31 6.10 -6.11 2.33
CA THR A 31 6.82 -6.48 1.09
C THR A 31 7.79 -5.36 0.79
N VAL A 32 9.05 -5.58 1.20
CA VAL A 32 10.13 -4.61 1.08
C VAL A 32 10.58 -4.57 -0.39
N VAL A 33 9.80 -3.94 -1.25
CA VAL A 33 10.45 -3.08 -2.24
C VAL A 33 11.03 -1.96 -1.38
N LEU A 34 12.36 -1.85 -1.28
CA LEU A 34 13.08 -0.77 -0.57
C LEU A 34 12.83 0.57 -1.30
N SER A 35 11.57 0.94 -1.49
CA SER A 35 11.17 2.18 -2.11
C SER A 35 11.44 3.30 -1.10
N PRO A 36 12.14 4.36 -1.51
CA PRO A 36 12.35 5.50 -0.62
C PRO A 36 11.00 6.09 -0.23
N CYS A 37 10.87 6.53 1.03
CA CYS A 37 9.68 7.25 1.46
C CYS A 37 9.45 8.49 0.58
N ALA A 38 8.21 9.00 0.54
CA ALA A 38 7.85 10.13 -0.31
C ALA A 38 8.79 11.33 -0.13
N ALA A 39 9.15 11.63 1.12
CA ALA A 39 10.09 12.69 1.45
C ALA A 39 11.48 12.46 0.84
N CYS A 40 12.07 11.28 1.06
CA CYS A 40 13.40 10.96 0.53
C CYS A 40 13.42 10.91 -1.00
N LYS A 41 12.33 10.45 -1.62
CA LYS A 41 12.15 10.45 -3.08
C LYS A 41 12.16 11.88 -3.65
N ILE A 42 11.39 12.79 -3.05
CA ILE A 42 11.27 14.19 -3.50
C ILE A 42 12.56 14.97 -3.22
N LEU A 43 13.19 14.74 -2.07
CA LEU A 43 14.47 15.34 -1.70
C LEU A 43 15.68 14.72 -2.44
N ARG A 44 15.46 13.67 -3.24
CA ARG A 44 16.51 12.91 -3.94
C ARG A 44 17.66 12.45 -3.01
N ARG A 45 17.32 12.06 -1.79
CA ARG A 45 18.29 11.56 -0.79
C ARG A 45 18.06 10.08 -0.50
N ARG A 46 19.07 9.41 0.05
CA ARG A 46 18.95 8.01 0.47
C ARG A 46 17.94 7.88 1.62
N CYS A 47 16.99 6.95 1.47
CA CYS A 47 16.10 6.54 2.56
C CYS A 47 16.78 5.39 3.32
N VAL A 48 16.95 5.56 4.63
CA VAL A 48 17.56 4.55 5.53
C VAL A 48 16.48 3.85 6.35
N ASP A 49 16.77 2.67 6.90
CA ASP A 49 15.80 1.84 7.64
C ASP A 49 15.17 2.54 8.85
N ARG A 50 15.83 3.56 9.41
CA ARG A 50 15.31 4.40 10.50
C ARG A 50 15.05 5.84 10.07
N CYS A 51 14.52 6.03 8.88
CA CYS A 51 14.18 7.37 8.40
C CYS A 51 13.05 7.97 9.24
N VAL A 52 13.33 9.06 9.95
CA VAL A 52 12.33 9.80 10.76
C VAL A 52 11.13 10.31 9.95
N LEU A 53 11.27 10.42 8.63
CA LEU A 53 10.20 10.87 7.73
C LEU A 53 9.34 9.71 7.20
N ALA A 54 9.83 8.47 7.24
CA ALA A 54 9.15 7.33 6.61
C ALA A 54 7.78 7.00 7.23
N PRO A 55 7.59 7.05 8.57
CA PRO A 55 6.27 6.81 9.17
C PRO A 55 5.22 7.87 8.80
N TYR A 56 5.64 9.09 8.48
CA TYR A 56 4.76 10.23 8.22
C TYR A 56 4.51 10.48 6.73
N PHE A 57 5.46 10.10 5.88
CA PHE A 57 5.42 10.33 4.44
C PHE A 57 5.63 9.01 3.67
N PRO A 58 4.63 8.11 3.68
CA PRO A 58 4.72 6.83 2.99
C PRO A 58 4.88 7.03 1.46
N PRO A 59 5.48 6.08 0.74
CA PRO A 59 5.69 6.18 -0.70
C PRO A 59 4.37 6.24 -1.51
N THR A 60 3.26 5.79 -0.92
CA THR A 60 1.91 5.82 -1.51
C THR A 60 1.32 7.23 -1.60
N GLU A 61 1.82 8.19 -0.82
CA GLU A 61 1.22 9.53 -0.69
C GLU A 61 2.25 10.66 -0.92
N PRO A 62 2.83 10.77 -2.12
CA PRO A 62 3.86 11.77 -2.41
C PRO A 62 3.38 13.21 -2.27
N HIS A 63 2.08 13.46 -2.51
CA HIS A 63 1.47 14.78 -2.43
C HIS A 63 1.51 15.38 -1.01
N LYS A 64 1.42 14.55 0.04
CA LYS A 64 1.49 15.03 1.43
C LYS A 64 2.83 15.71 1.72
N PHE A 65 3.93 15.11 1.26
CA PHE A 65 5.24 15.72 1.43
C PHE A 65 5.40 16.97 0.56
N THR A 66 4.95 16.97 -0.70
CA THR A 66 5.02 18.15 -1.57
C THR A 66 4.32 19.35 -0.95
N THR A 67 3.10 19.18 -0.44
CA THR A 67 2.32 20.25 0.21
C THR A 67 3.01 20.75 1.47
N ALA A 68 3.42 19.83 2.37
CA ALA A 68 4.10 20.22 3.61
C ALA A 68 5.44 20.92 3.33
N HIS A 69 6.22 20.40 2.39
CA HIS A 69 7.51 20.96 1.99
C HIS A 69 7.38 22.36 1.42
N ARG A 70 6.30 22.64 0.68
CA ARG A 70 6.04 23.96 0.11
C ARG A 70 5.76 25.02 1.18
N VAL A 71 5.05 24.65 2.25
CA VAL A 71 4.64 25.58 3.31
C VAL A 71 5.71 25.75 4.37
N PHE A 72 6.27 24.63 4.86
CA PHE A 72 7.19 24.64 5.99
C PHE A 72 8.66 24.55 5.57
N GLY A 73 8.95 23.96 4.41
CA GLY A 73 10.30 23.58 4.02
C GLY A 73 10.76 22.27 4.67
N ALA A 74 11.69 21.56 4.01
CA ALA A 74 12.19 20.25 4.47
C ALA A 74 12.77 20.29 5.89
N SER A 75 13.59 21.31 6.19
CA SER A 75 14.30 21.43 7.45
C SER A 75 13.37 21.65 8.65
N ASN A 76 12.31 22.44 8.47
CA ASN A 76 11.34 22.69 9.54
C ASN A 76 10.48 21.46 9.83
N ILE A 77 10.09 20.70 8.80
CA ILE A 77 9.40 19.41 8.97
C ILE A 77 10.26 18.46 9.80
N ILE A 78 11.54 18.32 9.46
CA ILE A 78 12.47 17.44 10.20
C ILE A 78 12.61 17.92 11.65
N LYS A 79 12.81 19.22 11.88
CA LYS A 79 12.94 19.80 13.22
C LYS A 79 11.69 19.56 14.07
N LEU A 80 10.50 19.73 13.50
CA LEU A 80 9.23 19.49 14.20
C LEU A 80 9.07 18.01 14.58
N LEU A 81 9.32 17.10 13.63
CA LEU A 81 9.21 15.66 13.87
C LEU A 81 10.23 15.15 14.88
N GLN A 82 11.44 15.72 14.89
CA GLN A 82 12.45 15.41 15.88
C GLN A 82 12.07 15.94 17.26
N ALA A 83 11.59 17.19 17.36
CA ALA A 83 11.13 17.75 18.62
C ALA A 83 9.99 16.93 19.25
N SER A 84 9.04 16.45 18.43
CA SER A 84 7.95 15.57 18.88
C SER A 84 8.39 14.15 19.26
N SER A 85 9.60 13.72 18.89
CA SER A 85 10.11 12.38 19.20
C SER A 85 10.89 12.29 20.53
N TYR A 86 11.14 13.43 21.20
CA TYR A 86 11.85 13.51 22.49
C TYR A 86 10.97 14.00 23.65
N SER A 87 9.63 13.99 23.49
CA SER A 87 8.67 14.33 24.55
C SER A 87 7.97 13.09 25.10
#